data_AF-A0ABD0NFF6-F1
#
_entry.id   AF-A0ABD0NFF6-F1
#
_cell.length_a   1.000
_cell.length_b   1.000
_cell.length_c   1.000
_cell.angle_alpha   90.00
_cell.angle_beta   90.00
_cell.angle_gamma   90.00
#
_symmetry.space_group_name_H-M   'P 1'
#
loop_
_entity.id
_entity.type
_entity.pdbx_description
1 polymer ?
#
loop_
_entity_poly.entity_id
_entity_poly.type
_entity_poly.pdbx_seq_one_letter_code
_entity_poly.pdbx_strand_id
1 'polypeptide(L)' 'LENSTVQEEDSVQFSKLSYLGCTWVKAPRNEAEAQKAMATLRAESAIPIPVTLHVPNGPDGCVR' A
#
# COMPACT_ATOMS: atom_id res chain seq x y z
N LEU A 1 2.82 25.74 -4.41
CA LEU A 1 1.82 25.05 -3.57
C LEU A 1 0.84 24.40 -4.52
N GLU A 2 1.29 23.39 -5.27
CA GLU A 2 0.54 22.87 -6.41
C GLU A 2 -0.16 21.56 -6.05
N ASN A 3 -1.49 21.66 -5.99
CA ASN A 3 -2.53 20.67 -6.21
C ASN A 3 -2.28 19.23 -5.72
N SER A 4 -2.33 19.03 -4.40
CA SER A 4 -2.60 17.67 -3.86
C SER A 4 -3.98 17.13 -4.26
N THR A 5 -4.94 18.01 -4.60
CA THR A 5 -6.31 17.65 -4.96
C THR A 5 -6.44 17.06 -6.37
N VAL A 6 -5.66 17.51 -7.34
CA VAL A 6 -5.75 17.02 -8.74
C VAL A 6 -5.24 15.59 -8.88
N GLN A 7 -4.28 15.17 -8.04
CA GLN A 7 -3.82 13.78 -8.04
C GLN A 7 -4.84 12.81 -7.44
N GLU A 8 -5.68 13.25 -6.50
CA GLU A 8 -6.77 12.43 -5.96
C GLU A 8 -7.89 12.20 -7.00
N GLU A 9 -8.17 13.18 -7.87
CA GLU A 9 -9.20 13.07 -8.91
C GLU A 9 -8.84 12.06 -10.02
N ASP A 10 -7.56 11.79 -10.27
CA ASP A 10 -7.08 10.79 -11.26
C ASP A 10 -6.61 9.47 -10.60
N SER A 11 -7.00 9.22 -9.35
CA SER A 11 -6.69 7.98 -8.64
C SER A 11 -7.89 7.05 -8.56
N VAL A 12 -7.64 5.75 -8.72
CA VAL A 12 -8.64 4.72 -8.39
C VAL A 12 -8.59 4.46 -6.89
N GLN A 13 -9.77 4.46 -6.27
CA GLN A 13 -9.93 4.23 -4.84
C GLN A 13 -10.25 2.75 -4.56
N PHE A 14 -9.47 2.13 -3.69
CA PHE A 14 -9.74 0.81 -3.14
C PHE A 14 -10.17 0.94 -1.68
N SER A 15 -11.40 0.54 -1.39
CA SER A 15 -11.96 0.57 -0.03
C SER A 15 -11.99 -0.83 0.58
N LYS A 16 -12.23 -0.90 1.90
CA LYS A 16 -12.31 -2.15 2.68
C LYS A 16 -10.98 -2.93 2.69
N LEU A 17 -9.87 -2.22 2.61
CA LEU A 17 -8.54 -2.80 2.77
C LEU A 17 -8.11 -2.75 4.23
N SER A 18 -7.20 -3.64 4.60
CA SER A 18 -6.57 -3.66 5.93
C SER A 18 -5.07 -3.46 5.78
N TYR A 19 -4.54 -2.43 6.44
CA TYR A 19 -3.11 -2.21 6.51
C TYR A 19 -2.51 -3.08 7.62
N LEU A 20 -1.55 -3.92 7.24
CA LEU A 20 -0.89 -4.88 8.14
C LEU A 20 0.37 -4.30 8.79
N GLY A 21 0.88 -3.17 8.28
CA GLY A 21 2.14 -2.56 8.70
C GLY A 21 3.19 -2.56 7.59
N CYS A 22 4.44 -2.32 7.99
CA CYS A 22 5.60 -2.34 7.11
C CYS A 22 6.73 -3.15 7.76
N THR A 23 7.58 -3.75 6.94
CA THR A 23 8.76 -4.46 7.41
C THR A 23 9.89 -4.35 6.38
N TRP A 24 11.11 -4.67 6.81
CA TRP A 24 12.28 -4.67 5.96
C TRP A 24 12.38 -5.97 5.17
N VAL A 25 12.73 -5.86 3.89
CA VAL A 25 13.03 -6.98 3.01
C VAL A 25 14.44 -6.85 2.47
N LYS A 26 15.08 -7.97 2.18
CA LYS A 26 16.45 -8.03 1.65
C LYS A 26 16.47 -7.82 0.14
N ALA A 27 15.47 -8.33 -0.60
CA ALA A 27 15.32 -8.19 -2.04
C ALA A 27 13.95 -7.55 -2.40
N PRO A 28 13.88 -6.21 -2.54
CA PRO A 28 12.63 -5.46 -2.77
C PRO A 28 11.86 -5.81 -4.03
N ARG A 29 12.50 -6.48 -5.01
CA ARG A 29 11.89 -6.91 -6.28
C ARG A 29 11.70 -8.41 -6.39
N ASN A 30 11.73 -9.13 -5.26
CA ASN A 30 11.53 -10.58 -5.20
C ASN A 30 10.12 -10.92 -4.68
N GLU A 31 9.33 -11.61 -5.51
CA GLU A 31 7.95 -11.96 -5.19
C GLU A 31 7.84 -12.91 -3.98
N ALA A 32 8.68 -13.94 -3.90
CA ALA A 32 8.66 -14.91 -2.81
C ALA A 32 8.99 -14.24 -1.46
N GLU A 33 9.91 -13.28 -1.46
CA GLU A 33 10.20 -12.51 -0.26
C GLU A 33 9.04 -11.60 0.14
N ALA A 34 8.39 -10.94 -0.83
CA ALA A 34 7.19 -10.15 -0.55
C ALA A 34 6.06 -11.02 0.04
N GLN A 35 5.84 -12.23 -0.48
CA GLN A 35 4.87 -13.19 0.06
C GLN A 35 5.20 -13.59 1.50
N LYS A 36 6.48 -13.86 1.81
CA LYS A 36 6.92 -14.18 3.18
C LYS A 36 6.75 -13.00 4.14
N ALA A 37 7.08 -11.78 3.71
CA ALA A 37 6.88 -10.57 4.49
C ALA A 37 5.38 -10.34 4.79
N MET A 38 4.51 -10.53 3.79
CA MET A 38 3.05 -10.47 3.98
C MET A 38 2.54 -11.52 4.98
N ALA A 39 3.03 -12.75 4.92
CA ALA A 39 2.64 -13.79 5.88
C ALA A 39 3.06 -13.44 7.32
N THR A 40 4.26 -12.88 7.48
CA THR A 40 4.78 -12.43 8.78
C THR A 40 3.93 -11.29 9.35
N LEU A 41 3.68 -10.25 8.55
CA LEU A 41 2.85 -9.11 8.96
C LEU A 41 1.42 -9.54 9.34
N ARG A 42 0.83 -10.53 8.67
CA ARG A 42 -0.48 -11.08 9.06
C ARG A 42 -0.46 -11.77 10.42
N ALA A 43 0.63 -12.46 10.76
CA ALA A 43 0.77 -13.15 12.04
C ALA A 43 1.07 -12.18 13.20
N GLU A 44 1.77 -11.09 12.92
CA GLU A 44 2.14 -10.06 13.91
C GLU A 44 1.06 -8.98 14.10
N SER A 45 0.23 -8.73 13.08
CA SER A 45 -0.85 -7.75 13.16
C SER A 45 -1.98 -8.25 14.06
N ALA A 46 -2.04 -7.71 15.29
CA ALA A 46 -3.09 -8.03 16.24
C ALA A 46 -4.45 -7.39 15.90
N ILE A 47 -4.45 -6.23 15.22
CA ILE A 47 -5.66 -5.48 14.86
C ILE A 47 -5.53 -4.96 13.42
N PRO A 48 -6.43 -5.35 12.51
CA PRO A 48 -6.48 -4.78 11.17
C PRO A 48 -6.80 -3.28 11.22
N ILE A 49 -5.96 -2.44 10.59
CA ILE A 49 -6.25 -1.01 10.45
C ILE A 49 -6.99 -0.81 9.12
N PRO A 50 -8.29 -0.45 9.13
CA PRO A 50 -9.03 -0.24 7.90
C PRO A 50 -8.49 1.00 7.17
N VAL A 51 -8.18 0.84 5.89
CA VAL A 51 -7.65 1.93 5.05
C VAL A 51 -8.39 1.99 3.72
N THR A 52 -8.33 3.18 3.12
CA THR A 52 -8.65 3.42 1.72
C THR A 52 -7.34 3.68 1.01
N LEU A 53 -7.07 2.93 -0.07
CA LEU A 53 -5.86 3.11 -0.88
C LEU A 53 -6.19 3.87 -2.15
N HIS A 54 -5.44 4.93 -2.44
CA HIS A 54 -5.53 5.72 -3.66
C HIS A 54 -4.37 5.33 -4.58
N VAL A 55 -4.71 4.76 -5.74
CA VAL A 55 -3.73 4.33 -6.74
C VAL A 55 -3.84 5.23 -7.96
N PRO A 56 -2.79 6.00 -8.31
CA PRO A 56 -2.81 6.86 -9.50
C PRO A 56 -2.91 6.03 -10.78
N ASN A 57 -3.61 6.55 -11.79
CA ASN A 57 -3.76 5.88 -13.10
C ASN A 57 -2.46 5.87 -13.93
N GLY A 58 -1.53 6.78 -13.64
CA GLY A 58 -0.24 6.90 -14.31
C GLY A 58 0.95 6.36 -13.47
N PRO A 59 2.09 6.09 -14.11
CA PRO A 59 3.30 5.59 -13.43
C PRO A 59 4.01 6.64 -12.58
N ASP A 60 3.76 7.94 -12.82
CA ASP A 60 4.48 9.07 -12.19
C ASP A 60 3.88 9.53 -10.85
N GLY A 61 3.11 8.67 -10.18
CA GLY A 61 2.44 8.97 -8.91
C GLY A 61 2.89 8.08 -7.75
N CYS A 62 2.53 8.48 -6.54
CA CYS A 62 2.70 7.67 -5.33
C CYS A 62 1.36 7.10 -4.88
N VAL A 63 1.35 5.83 -4.50
CA VAL A 63 0.19 5.19 -3.85
C VAL A 63 0.04 5.76 -2.44
N ARG A 64 -1.19 6.11 -2.05
CA ARG A 64 -1.50 6.80 -0.78
C ARG A 64 -2.52 6.04 0.03
#